data_AF-A0A1F4BA46-F1
#
_entry.id   AF-A0A1F4BA46-F1
#
_cell.length_a   1.000
_cell.length_b   1.000
_cell.length_c   1.000
_cell.angle_alpha   90.00
_cell.angle_beta   90.00
_cell.angle_gamma   90.00
#
_symmetry.space_group_name_H-M   'P 1'
#
loop_
_entity.id
_entity.type
_entity.pdbx_description
1 polymer ?
#
loop_
_entity_poly.entity_id
_entity_poly.type
_entity_poly.pdbx_seq_one_letter_code
_entity_poly.pdbx_strand_id
1 'polypeptide(L)'
;MANITTQQLAELIVGVARAQQAIVDGVESLKAGFKSGHLGPALDYAAKSRVTTRPLTLQELPARVLLQCMGRAGPNIEQLTRDLEALLGAHAATPAAPAATAAAPAGGTQSLDMT
;
A
#
# COMPACT_ATOMS: atom_id res chain seq x y z
N MET A 1 -19.19 -8.39 21.01
CA MET A 1 -18.14 -8.23 19.98
C MET A 1 -17.25 -7.09 20.41
N ALA A 2 -15.94 -7.28 20.46
CA ALA A 2 -15.01 -6.20 20.79
C ALA A 2 -14.97 -5.20 19.62
N ASN A 3 -15.13 -3.92 19.90
CA ASN A 3 -15.02 -2.85 18.92
C ASN A 3 -13.58 -2.31 18.97
N ILE A 4 -12.82 -2.47 17.89
CA ILE A 4 -11.43 -2.00 17.78
C ILE A 4 -11.44 -0.53 17.37
N THR A 5 -10.79 0.31 18.16
CA THR A 5 -10.59 1.72 17.81
C THR A 5 -9.49 1.88 16.75
N THR A 6 -9.47 3.00 16.04
CA THR A 6 -8.41 3.28 15.05
C THR A 6 -7.02 3.32 15.68
N GLN A 7 -6.92 3.82 16.92
CA GLN A 7 -5.67 3.78 17.68
C GLN A 7 -5.25 2.34 17.98
N GLN A 8 -6.16 1.48 18.43
CA GLN A 8 -5.85 0.06 18.66
C GLN A 8 -5.45 -0.66 17.37
N LEU A 9 -6.05 -0.28 16.23
CA LEU A 9 -5.63 -0.78 14.92
C LEU A 9 -4.21 -0.30 14.56
N ALA A 10 -3.87 0.96 14.84
CA ALA A 10 -2.53 1.50 14.63
C ALA A 10 -1.50 0.75 15.48
N GLU A 11 -1.78 0.56 16.77
CA GLU A 11 -0.94 -0.21 17.70
C GLU A 11 -0.75 -1.66 17.23
N LEU A 12 -1.83 -2.30 16.76
CA LEU A 12 -1.77 -3.66 16.21
C LEU A 12 -0.88 -3.73 14.96
N ILE A 13 -1.03 -2.79 14.01
CA ILE A 13 -0.21 -2.74 12.80
C ILE A 13 1.27 -2.55 13.16
N VAL A 14 1.58 -1.67 14.13
CA VAL A 14 2.95 -1.48 14.63
C VAL A 14 3.48 -2.75 15.30
N GLY A 15 2.66 -3.44 16.10
CA GLY A 15 3.02 -4.72 16.71
C GLY A 15 3.37 -5.78 15.66
N VAL A 16 2.56 -5.92 14.62
CA VAL A 16 2.82 -6.83 13.50
C VAL A 16 4.09 -6.45 12.76
N ALA A 17 4.30 -5.17 12.46
CA ALA A 17 5.50 -4.69 11.79
C ALA A 17 6.78 -4.96 12.61
N ARG A 18 6.73 -4.81 13.94
CA ARG A 18 7.85 -5.16 14.84
C ARG A 18 8.13 -6.66 14.85
N ALA A 19 7.09 -7.51 14.85
CA ALA A 19 7.27 -8.95 14.74
C ALA A 19 7.92 -9.33 13.39
N GLN A 20 7.49 -8.70 12.30
CA GLN A 20 8.11 -8.87 10.98
C GLN A 20 9.56 -8.39 10.97
N GLN A 21 9.86 -7.25 11.60
CA GLN A 21 11.23 -6.77 11.74
C GLN A 21 12.12 -7.80 12.46
N ALA A 22 11.64 -8.43 13.53
CA ALA A 22 12.41 -9.47 14.22
C ALA A 22 12.72 -10.67 13.31
N ILE A 23 11.78 -11.08 12.44
CA ILE A 23 12.02 -12.12 11.43
C ILE A 23 13.10 -11.66 10.45
N VAL A 24 13.00 -10.42 9.96
CA VAL A 24 13.96 -9.84 9.02
C VAL A 24 15.35 -9.74 9.63
N ASP A 25 15.46 -9.36 10.90
CA ASP A 25 16.71 -9.33 11.66
C ASP A 25 17.30 -10.74 11.81
N GLY A 26 16.45 -11.74 12.08
CA GLY A 26 16.83 -13.14 12.08
C GLY A 26 17.41 -13.60 10.74
N VAL A 27 16.76 -13.27 9.62
CA VAL A 27 17.25 -13.63 8.27
C VAL A 27 18.55 -12.89 7.94
N GLU A 28 18.66 -11.60 8.28
CA GLU A 28 19.89 -10.82 8.07
C GLU A 28 21.07 -11.43 8.82
N SER A 29 20.86 -11.98 10.03
CA SER A 29 21.90 -12.67 10.79
C SER A 29 22.43 -13.94 10.10
N LEU A 30 21.62 -14.58 9.25
CA LEU A 30 21.97 -15.77 8.47
C LEU A 30 22.56 -15.39 7.10
N LYS A 31 22.11 -14.27 6.52
CA LYS A 31 22.52 -13.77 5.21
C LYS A 31 22.66 -12.25 5.25
N ALA A 32 23.89 -11.79 5.44
CA ALA A 32 24.23 -10.37 5.38
C ALA A 32 23.84 -9.76 4.01
N GLY A 33 23.28 -8.57 4.04
CA GLY A 33 22.79 -7.84 2.87
C GLY A 33 21.40 -8.26 2.40
N PHE A 34 20.69 -9.15 3.10
CA PHE A 34 19.33 -9.53 2.74
C PHE A 34 18.37 -8.34 2.77
N LYS A 35 18.45 -7.53 3.83
CA LYS A 35 17.62 -6.32 4.02
C LYS A 35 17.74 -5.34 2.87
N SER A 36 18.96 -4.98 2.48
CA SER A 36 19.21 -3.96 1.45
C SER A 36 19.11 -4.51 0.03
N GLY A 37 19.54 -5.76 -0.20
CA GLY A 37 19.64 -6.35 -1.52
C GLY A 37 18.36 -6.99 -2.05
N HIS A 38 17.47 -7.46 -1.16
CA HIS A 38 16.28 -8.21 -1.57
C HIS A 38 15.01 -7.63 -0.98
N LEU A 39 14.98 -7.43 0.34
CA LEU A 39 13.76 -7.03 1.03
C LEU A 39 13.38 -5.56 0.79
N GLY A 40 14.35 -4.64 0.87
CA GLY A 40 14.12 -3.21 0.70
C GLY A 40 13.37 -2.86 -0.59
N PRO A 41 13.84 -3.30 -1.77
CA PRO A 41 13.12 -3.08 -3.03
C PRO A 41 11.73 -3.70 -3.07
N ALA A 42 11.54 -4.88 -2.48
CA ALA A 42 10.24 -5.54 -2.40
C ALA A 42 9.25 -4.77 -1.51
N LEU A 43 9.73 -4.24 -0.37
CA LEU A 43 8.94 -3.39 0.52
C LEU A 43 8.63 -2.04 -0.12
N ASP A 44 9.57 -1.42 -0.85
CA ASP A 44 9.31 -0.18 -1.58
C ASP A 44 8.20 -0.35 -2.63
N TYR A 45 8.17 -1.51 -3.30
CA TYR A 45 7.09 -1.87 -4.23
C TYR A 45 5.76 -2.06 -3.50
N ALA A 46 5.76 -2.85 -2.41
CA ALA A 46 4.56 -3.14 -1.61
C ALA A 46 4.05 -1.94 -0.79
N ALA A 47 4.88 -0.92 -0.56
CA ALA A 47 4.51 0.35 0.06
C ALA A 47 4.04 1.38 -0.98
N LYS A 48 4.17 1.05 -2.28
CA LYS A 48 4.02 1.97 -3.41
C LYS A 48 4.71 3.31 -3.16
N SER A 49 5.90 3.29 -2.54
CA SER A 49 6.61 4.49 -2.09
C SER A 49 6.89 5.47 -3.24
N ARG A 50 7.05 4.95 -4.46
CA ARG A 50 7.37 5.72 -5.67
C ARG A 50 6.16 6.07 -6.54
N VAL A 51 4.96 5.59 -6.19
CA VAL A 51 3.74 5.87 -6.95
C VAL A 51 3.08 7.12 -6.39
N THR A 52 3.33 8.27 -7.03
CA THR A 52 2.79 9.58 -6.60
C THR A 52 1.42 9.91 -7.21
N THR A 53 1.02 9.17 -8.23
CA THR A 53 -0.21 9.41 -9.00
C THR A 53 -1.45 8.72 -8.41
N ARG A 54 -1.28 7.84 -7.42
CA ARG A 54 -2.36 7.06 -6.81
C ARG A 54 -2.48 7.43 -5.32
N PRO A 55 -3.70 7.60 -4.80
CA PRO A 55 -3.90 7.81 -3.38
C PRO A 55 -3.42 6.59 -2.57
N LEU A 56 -2.97 6.85 -1.35
CA LEU A 56 -2.61 5.81 -0.40
C LEU A 56 -3.84 4.93 -0.12
N THR A 57 -3.62 3.63 0.00
CA THR A 57 -4.66 2.66 0.36
C THR A 57 -4.24 1.88 1.59
N LEU A 58 -5.19 1.32 2.34
CA LEU A 58 -4.93 0.52 3.54
C LEU A 58 -3.95 -0.64 3.32
N GLN A 59 -3.89 -1.18 2.09
CA GLN A 59 -3.00 -2.28 1.72
C GLN A 59 -1.51 -1.92 1.78
N GLU A 60 -1.16 -0.64 1.57
CA GLU A 60 0.25 -0.21 1.52
C GLU A 60 0.80 0.13 2.91
N LEU A 61 -0.10 0.36 3.88
CA LEU A 61 0.25 0.85 5.21
C LEU A 61 1.19 -0.10 5.97
N PRO A 62 0.94 -1.43 6.02
CA PRO A 62 1.83 -2.34 6.73
C PRO A 62 3.28 -2.31 6.21
N ALA A 63 3.48 -2.23 4.90
CA ALA A 63 4.81 -2.16 4.30
C ALA A 63 5.52 -0.84 4.65
N ARG A 64 4.79 0.28 4.67
CA ARG A 64 5.33 1.59 5.09
C ARG A 64 5.71 1.60 6.57
N VAL A 65 4.90 1.01 7.43
CA VAL A 65 5.20 0.90 8.87
C VAL A 65 6.41 0.00 9.09
N LEU A 66 6.54 -1.10 8.36
CA LEU A 66 7.74 -1.95 8.43
C LEU A 66 9.00 -1.21 7.99
N LEU A 67 8.94 -0.42 6.91
CA LEU A 67 10.05 0.45 6.49
C LEU A 67 10.44 1.47 7.57
N GLN A 68 9.46 2.04 8.28
CA GLN A 68 9.71 2.95 9.41
C GLN A 68 10.37 2.23 10.60
N CYS A 69 9.92 1.02 10.92
CA CYS A 69 10.52 0.15 11.93
C CYS A 69 11.99 -0.19 11.63
N MET A 70 12.32 -0.40 10.35
CA MET A 70 13.69 -0.64 9.89
C MET A 70 14.57 0.63 9.87
N GLY A 71 13.96 1.81 9.93
CA GLY A 71 14.63 3.10 9.99
C GLY A 71 15.07 3.50 11.41
N ARG A 72 15.77 4.63 11.52
CA ARG A 72 16.26 5.18 12.80
C ARG A 72 15.16 5.75 13.69
N ALA A 73 14.11 6.34 13.10
CA ALA A 73 13.10 7.08 13.83
C ALA A 73 11.98 6.21 14.42
N GLY A 74 11.79 4.99 13.88
CA GLY A 74 10.65 4.13 14.22
C GLY A 74 9.30 4.68 13.71
N PRO A 75 8.21 3.92 13.88
CA PRO A 75 6.89 4.34 13.44
C PRO A 75 6.23 5.33 14.41
N ASN A 76 5.57 6.35 13.85
CA ASN A 76 4.79 7.32 14.63
C ASN A 76 3.31 6.89 14.71
N ILE A 77 2.87 6.49 15.90
CA ILE A 77 1.52 5.96 16.14
C ILE A 77 0.45 7.03 15.94
N GLU A 78 0.70 8.27 16.35
CA GLU A 78 -0.25 9.38 16.19
C GLU A 78 -0.47 9.70 14.72
N GLN A 79 0.61 9.74 13.93
CA GLN A 79 0.51 9.92 12.49
C GLN A 79 -0.23 8.76 11.82
N LEU A 80 0.11 7.52 12.18
CA LEU A 80 -0.54 6.33 11.65
C LEU A 80 -2.04 6.29 11.96
N THR A 81 -2.42 6.73 13.17
CA THR A 81 -3.83 6.82 13.57
C THR A 81 -4.58 7.82 12.70
N ARG A 82 -4.01 9.02 12.48
CA ARG A 82 -4.59 10.03 11.57
C ARG A 82 -4.71 9.53 10.13
N ASP A 83 -3.69 8.83 9.65
CA ASP A 83 -3.71 8.25 8.30
C ASP A 83 -4.79 7.16 8.16
N LEU A 84 -4.94 6.29 9.17
CA LEU A 84 -6.00 5.29 9.20
C LEU A 84 -7.38 5.91 9.26
N GLU A 85 -7.60 6.94 10.09
CA GLU A 85 -8.87 7.68 10.15
C GLU A 85 -9.21 8.31 8.80
N ALA A 86 -8.23 8.94 8.14
CA ALA A 86 -8.41 9.51 6.82
C ALA A 86 -8.74 8.43 5.77
N LEU A 87 -8.05 7.28 5.79
CA LEU A 87 -8.29 6.20 4.83
C LEU A 87 -9.63 5.48 5.05
N LEU A 88 -9.99 5.22 6.30
CA LEU A 88 -11.26 4.58 6.67
C LEU A 88 -12.45 5.53 6.45
N GLY A 89 -12.25 6.84 6.72
CA GLY A 89 -13.23 7.88 6.47
C GLY A 89 -13.42 8.21 4.98
N ALA A 90 -12.34 8.26 4.19
CA ALA A 90 -12.40 8.51 2.75
C ALA A 90 -13.03 7.35 1.96
N HIS A 91 -12.90 6.11 2.46
CA HIS A 91 -13.57 4.97 1.85
C HIS A 91 -15.10 5.05 1.96
N ALA A 92 -15.63 5.68 3.01
CA ALA A 92 -17.07 5.92 3.15
C ALA A 92 -17.59 6.99 2.16
N ALA A 93 -16.71 7.81 1.58
CA ALA A 93 -17.06 8.93 0.70
C ALA A 93 -16.91 8.63 -0.80
N THR A 94 -16.52 7.41 -1.20
CA THR A 94 -16.40 7.05 -2.62
C THR A 94 -17.65 6.27 -3.07
N PRO A 95 -18.69 6.92 -3.64
CA PRO A 95 -19.67 6.19 -4.41
C PRO A 95 -18.97 5.57 -5.62
N ALA A 96 -19.23 4.30 -5.87
CA ALA A 96 -18.73 3.59 -7.04
C ALA A 96 -19.05 4.42 -8.31
N ALA A 97 -18.00 4.82 -9.05
CA ALA A 97 -18.20 5.44 -10.35
C ALA A 97 -18.98 4.47 -11.25
N PRO A 98 -20.03 4.91 -11.95
CA PRO A 98 -20.77 4.03 -12.84
C PRO A 98 -19.83 3.56 -13.96
N ALA A 99 -19.84 2.25 -14.20
CA ALA A 99 -19.11 1.63 -15.30
C ALA A 99 -19.44 2.37 -16.60
N ALA A 100 -18.42 2.98 -17.21
CA ALA A 100 -18.55 3.55 -18.54
C ALA A 100 -18.90 2.41 -19.50
N THR A 101 -20.11 2.46 -20.05
CA THR A 101 -20.59 1.59 -21.12
C THR A 101 -19.58 1.61 -22.26
N ALA A 102 -18.96 0.46 -22.53
CA ALA A 102 -18.11 0.28 -23.69
C ALA A 102 -18.94 0.55 -24.96
N ALA A 103 -18.66 1.68 -25.62
CA ALA A 103 -19.16 1.95 -26.95
C ALA A 103 -18.44 1.01 -27.94
N ALA A 104 -19.21 0.13 -28.58
CA ALA A 104 -18.74 -0.73 -29.66
C ALA A 104 -18.33 0.12 -30.88
N PRO A 105 -17.23 -0.20 -31.60
CA PRO A 105 -16.96 0.44 -32.88
C PRO A 105 -17.89 -0.14 -33.95
N ALA A 106 -18.75 0.71 -34.51
CA ALA A 106 -19.47 0.42 -35.75
C ALA A 106 -18.51 0.51 -36.94
N GLY A 107 -18.56 -0.51 -37.81
CA GLY A 107 -17.66 -0.69 -38.93
C GLY A 107 -17.81 0.31 -40.08
N GLY A 108 -16.86 0.23 -41.00
CA GLY A 108 -16.85 1.02 -42.23
C GLY A 108 -15.68 0.67 -43.14
N THR A 109 -15.66 -0.55 -43.67
CA THR A 109 -14.84 -0.94 -44.82
C THR A 109 -15.38 -0.24 -46.07
N GLN A 110 -14.68 0.78 -46.56
CA GLN A 110 -14.85 1.32 -47.92
C GLN A 110 -13.45 1.35 -48.54
N SER A 111 -13.11 0.32 -49.33
CA SER A 111 -13.19 0.29 -50.80
C SER A 111 -12.18 1.25 -51.44
N LEU A 112 -11.02 0.67 -51.80
CA LEU A 112 -10.01 1.28 -52.66
C LEU A 112 -10.51 1.23 -54.11
N ASP A 113 -10.85 2.39 -54.68
CA ASP A 113 -11.03 2.54 -56.12
C ASP A 113 -9.82 3.30 -56.68
N MET A 114 -9.13 2.66 -57.61
CA MET A 114 -7.94 3.14 -58.30
C MET A 114 -8.39 3.47 -59.73
N THR A 115 -8.36 4.73 -60.12
CA THR A 115 -8.42 5.15 -61.54
C THR A 115 -7.53 6.37 -61.71
#